data_AF-A0A1B6HE36-F1
#
_entry.id   AF-A0A1B6HE36-F1
#
_cell.length_a   1.000
_cell.length_b   1.000
_cell.length_c   1.000
_cell.angle_alpha   90.00
_cell.angle_beta   90.00
_cell.angle_gamma   90.00
#
_symmetry.space_group_name_H-M   'P 1'
#
loop_
_entity.id
_entity.type
_entity.pdbx_description
1 polymer ?
#
loop_
_entity_poly.entity_id
_entity_poly.type
_entity_poly.pdbx_seq_one_letter_code
_entity_poly.pdbx_strand_id
1 'polypeptide(L)'
;LTSLTWSMATLQVNPTPSTRRETEEIVSRTMKVIITSCNASMPQRKDRGAHKPAYWWTSEIADLRKTCHLLRRRATRAAKHSLDQGIYSNEYKQAKRAMNKAIKASKAALWKEICNDLNNDLWGKAYQIVTKRLGKAAPEAP
;
A
#
# COMPACT_ATOMS: atom_id res chain seq x y z
N LEU A 1 24.90 52.66 10.06
CA LEU A 1 23.99 52.42 11.21
C LEU A 1 22.56 52.36 10.68
N THR A 2 22.12 51.22 10.18
CA THR A 2 20.73 51.00 9.75
C THR A 2 20.08 50.04 10.74
N SER A 3 19.25 50.61 11.61
CA SER A 3 18.55 49.96 12.70
C SER A 3 17.59 48.88 12.18
N LEU A 4 17.84 47.63 12.56
CA LEU A 4 16.90 46.52 12.41
C LEU A 4 15.77 46.73 13.43
N THR A 5 14.63 47.25 12.98
CA THR A 5 13.39 47.24 13.78
C THR A 5 12.84 45.82 13.77
N TRP A 6 13.10 45.07 14.84
CA TRP A 6 12.39 43.83 15.11
C TRP A 6 10.95 44.20 15.48
N SER A 7 10.02 44.04 14.54
CA SER A 7 8.59 44.09 14.86
C SER A 7 8.30 42.97 15.86
N MET A 8 8.09 43.33 17.14
CA MET A 8 7.51 42.45 18.14
C MET A 8 6.12 42.04 17.65
N ALA A 9 5.96 40.78 17.30
CA ALA A 9 4.65 40.19 17.04
C ALA A 9 3.79 40.43 18.29
N THR A 10 2.71 41.19 18.14
CA THR A 10 1.71 41.37 19.20
C THR A 10 1.18 40.00 19.58
N LEU A 11 1.50 39.54 20.79
CA LEU A 11 0.83 38.42 21.44
C LEU A 11 -0.66 38.79 21.50
N GLN A 12 -1.46 38.23 20.61
CA GLN A 12 -2.91 38.28 20.76
C GLN A 12 -3.25 37.51 22.05
N VAL A 13 -3.54 38.26 23.10
CA VAL A 13 -4.14 37.73 24.32
C VAL A 13 -5.48 37.14 23.91
N ASN A 14 -5.58 35.81 23.96
CA ASN A 14 -6.84 35.13 23.69
C ASN A 14 -7.84 35.53 24.79
N PRO A 15 -9.02 36.07 24.44
CA PRO A 15 -10.01 36.47 25.43
C PRO A 15 -10.41 35.25 26.26
N THR A 16 -10.48 35.41 27.58
CA THR A 16 -11.00 34.39 28.48
C THR A 16 -12.50 34.22 28.21
N PRO A 17 -12.95 33.05 27.75
CA PRO A 17 -14.35 32.85 27.42
C PRO A 17 -15.20 32.91 28.69
N SER A 18 -16.21 33.77 28.68
CA SER A 18 -17.15 33.96 29.79
C SER A 18 -18.40 33.12 29.62
N THR A 19 -18.70 32.70 28.37
CA THR A 19 -19.90 31.94 28.02
C THR A 19 -19.53 30.60 27.37
N ARG A 20 -20.33 29.56 27.61
CA ARG A 20 -20.15 28.23 26.99
C ARG A 20 -19.99 28.29 25.45
N ARG A 21 -20.77 29.14 24.78
CA ARG A 21 -20.70 29.31 23.32
C ARG A 21 -19.34 29.84 22.86
N GLU A 22 -18.77 30.78 23.61
CA GLU A 22 -17.47 31.38 23.30
C GLU A 22 -16.34 30.35 23.47
N THR A 23 -16.41 29.52 24.51
CA THR A 23 -15.48 28.37 24.64
C THR A 23 -15.57 27.42 23.44
N GLU A 24 -16.78 27.08 23.01
CA GLU A 24 -17.01 26.15 21.88
C GLU A 24 -16.48 26.73 20.57
N GLU A 25 -16.63 28.04 20.34
CA GLU A 25 -16.09 28.73 19.17
C GLU A 25 -14.56 28.79 19.18
N ILE A 26 -13.94 29.10 20.33
CA ILE A 26 -12.48 29.13 20.48
C ILE A 26 -11.89 27.74 20.24
N VAL A 27 -12.48 26.70 20.81
CA VAL A 27 -12.05 25.31 20.61
C VAL A 27 -12.17 24.93 19.13
N SER A 28 -13.30 25.25 18.50
CA SER A 28 -13.53 24.96 17.08
C SER A 28 -12.53 25.65 16.17
N ARG A 29 -12.25 26.94 16.43
CA ARG A 29 -11.25 27.71 15.68
C ARG A 29 -9.84 27.14 15.85
N THR A 30 -9.46 26.82 17.09
CA THR A 30 -8.13 26.28 17.41
C THR A 30 -7.93 24.91 16.75
N MET A 31 -8.93 24.03 16.87
CA MET A 31 -8.91 22.71 16.23
C MET A 31 -8.81 22.83 14.70
N LYS A 32 -9.54 23.77 14.10
CA LYS A 32 -9.45 24.03 12.65
C LYS A 32 -8.05 24.48 12.23
N VAL A 33 -7.40 25.36 13.00
CA VAL A 33 -6.02 25.79 12.74
C VAL A 33 -5.06 24.61 12.83
N ILE A 34 -5.19 23.76 13.85
CA ILE A 34 -4.37 22.55 14.03
C ILE A 34 -4.56 21.59 12.86
N ILE A 35 -5.80 21.30 12.47
CA ILE A 35 -6.08 20.41 11.32
C ILE A 35 -5.48 20.98 10.04
N THR A 36 -5.63 22.29 9.81
CA THR A 36 -5.12 22.94 8.61
C THR A 36 -3.59 22.94 8.56
N SER A 37 -2.93 23.24 9.68
CA SER A 37 -1.47 23.20 9.76
C SER A 37 -0.94 21.77 9.62
N CYS A 38 -1.55 20.79 10.29
CA CYS A 38 -1.19 19.39 10.15
C CYS A 38 -1.36 18.88 8.71
N ASN A 39 -2.44 19.22 8.02
CA ASN A 39 -2.65 18.82 6.63
C ASN A 39 -1.64 19.47 5.67
N ALA A 40 -1.24 20.72 5.94
CA ALA A 40 -0.22 21.40 5.16
C ALA A 40 1.19 20.83 5.40
N SER A 41 1.53 20.53 6.66
CA SER A 41 2.84 19.99 7.04
C SER A 41 3.00 18.49 6.78
N MET A 42 1.89 17.74 6.80
CA MET A 42 1.87 16.29 6.58
C MET A 42 0.96 15.95 5.39
N PRO A 43 1.37 16.27 4.14
CA PRO A 43 0.60 15.91 2.96
C PRO A 43 0.40 14.39 2.91
N GLN A 44 -0.86 13.97 2.84
CA GLN A 44 -1.20 12.55 2.74
C GLN A 44 -0.57 11.96 1.47
N ARG A 45 0.00 10.76 1.60
CA ARG A 45 0.49 10.01 0.44
C ARG A 45 -0.67 9.77 -0.50
N LYS A 46 -0.67 10.46 -1.64
CA LYS A 46 -1.56 10.12 -2.75
C LYS A 46 -1.24 8.70 -3.19
N ASP A 47 -2.27 7.87 -3.36
CA ASP A 47 -2.11 6.56 -3.99
C ASP A 47 -1.44 6.78 -5.34
N ARG A 48 -0.26 6.19 -5.53
CA ARG A 48 0.55 6.33 -6.77
C ARG A 48 -0.08 5.60 -7.97
N GLY A 49 -1.39 5.37 -7.93
CA GLY A 49 -2.11 4.42 -8.79
C GLY A 49 -1.73 2.98 -8.45
N ALA A 50 -2.69 2.07 -8.61
CA ALA A 50 -2.36 0.65 -8.62
C ALA A 50 -1.42 0.37 -9.81
N HIS A 51 -0.24 -0.19 -9.55
CA HIS A 51 0.58 -0.74 -10.63
C HIS A 51 -0.25 -1.74 -11.44
N LYS A 52 -0.06 -1.77 -12.77
CA LYS A 52 -0.69 -2.79 -13.61
C LYS A 52 -0.36 -4.17 -13.01
N PRO A 53 -1.36 -5.01 -12.68
CA PRO A 53 -1.09 -6.34 -12.17
C PRO A 53 -0.25 -7.07 -13.20
N ALA A 54 0.74 -7.83 -12.73
CA ALA A 54 1.53 -8.65 -13.64
C ALA A 54 0.59 -9.61 -14.38
N TYR A 55 0.84 -9.86 -15.66
CA TYR A 55 -0.01 -10.72 -16.49
C TYR A 55 -0.20 -12.14 -15.90
N TRP A 56 0.78 -12.64 -15.12
CA TRP A 56 0.72 -13.92 -14.39
C TRP A 56 0.12 -13.82 -12.98
N TRP A 57 -0.46 -12.69 -12.61
CA TRP A 57 -1.03 -12.49 -11.27
C TRP A 57 -2.46 -13.03 -11.20
N THR A 58 -2.74 -13.90 -10.23
CA THR A 58 -4.06 -14.48 -10.00
C THR A 58 -4.57 -14.21 -8.58
N SER A 59 -5.88 -14.32 -8.36
CA SER A 59 -6.49 -14.22 -7.02
C SER A 59 -5.91 -15.27 -6.06
N GLU A 60 -5.70 -16.49 -6.53
CA GLU A 60 -5.05 -17.57 -5.78
C GLU A 60 -3.66 -17.17 -5.27
N ILE A 61 -2.81 -16.59 -6.13
CA ILE A 61 -1.48 -16.11 -5.73
C ILE A 61 -1.59 -14.98 -4.70
N ALA A 62 -2.59 -14.10 -4.84
CA ALA A 62 -2.83 -13.02 -3.88
C ALA A 62 -3.16 -13.58 -2.49
N ASP A 63 -4.02 -14.59 -2.41
CA ASP A 63 -4.42 -15.21 -1.13
C ASP A 63 -3.28 -16.04 -0.52
N LEU A 64 -2.55 -16.82 -1.32
CA LEU A 64 -1.34 -17.52 -0.88
C LEU A 64 -0.26 -16.54 -0.39
N ARG A 65 -0.18 -15.35 -0.96
CA ARG A 65 0.74 -14.31 -0.50
C ARG A 65 0.30 -13.71 0.85
N LYS A 66 -1.00 -13.48 1.05
CA LYS A 66 -1.54 -13.02 2.35
C LYS A 66 -1.20 -14.02 3.46
N THR A 67 -1.48 -15.31 3.23
CA THR A 67 -1.19 -16.38 4.21
C THR A 67 0.31 -16.53 4.46
N CYS A 68 1.13 -16.51 3.41
CA CYS A 68 2.58 -16.56 3.53
C CYS A 68 3.14 -15.39 4.37
N HIS A 69 2.63 -14.17 4.17
CA HIS A 69 3.04 -13.00 4.96
C HIS A 69 2.60 -13.09 6.42
N LEU A 70 1.39 -13.59 6.68
CA LEU A 70 0.90 -13.83 8.03
C LEU A 70 1.83 -14.81 8.77
N LEU A 71 2.12 -15.95 8.15
CA LEU A 71 2.99 -16.98 8.73
C LEU A 71 4.44 -16.51 8.85
N ARG A 72 4.93 -15.70 7.91
CA ARG A 72 6.25 -15.05 8.04
C ARG A 72 6.30 -14.19 9.29
N ARG A 73 5.30 -13.34 9.51
CA ARG A 73 5.23 -12.48 10.70
C ARG A 73 5.20 -13.31 11.97
N ARG A 74 4.40 -14.38 12.01
CA ARG A 74 4.33 -15.33 13.14
C ARG A 74 5.70 -15.93 13.42
N ALA A 75 6.36 -16.49 12.41
CA ALA A 75 7.69 -17.11 12.54
C ALA A 75 8.80 -16.11 12.94
N THR A 76 8.69 -14.84 12.52
CA THR A 76 9.67 -13.81 12.90
C THR A 76 9.46 -13.25 14.30
N ARG A 77 8.22 -13.24 14.79
CA ARG A 77 7.87 -12.73 16.13
C ARG A 77 8.04 -13.79 17.21
N ALA A 78 7.91 -15.07 16.85
CA ALA A 78 8.20 -16.15 17.76
C ALA A 78 9.66 -16.06 18.22
N ALA A 79 9.86 -16.17 19.54
CA ALA A 79 11.18 -16.05 20.14
C ALA A 79 12.09 -17.17 19.63
N LYS A 80 13.37 -16.86 19.42
CA LYS A 80 14.39 -17.77 18.88
C LYS A 80 14.53 -19.08 19.68
N HIS A 81 14.07 -19.10 20.94
CA HIS A 81 14.10 -20.23 21.86
C HIS A 81 12.72 -20.77 22.27
N SER A 82 11.63 -20.35 21.61
CA SER A 82 10.33 -20.98 21.89
C SER A 82 10.31 -22.40 21.35
N LEU A 83 9.69 -23.32 22.11
CA LEU A 83 9.49 -24.72 21.72
C LEU A 83 8.82 -24.83 20.33
N ASP A 84 7.93 -23.88 20.02
CA ASP A 84 7.14 -23.83 18.79
C ASP A 84 7.87 -23.20 17.60
N GLN A 85 9.10 -22.67 17.77
CA GLN A 85 9.81 -21.97 16.71
C GLN A 85 10.01 -22.85 15.46
N GLY A 86 10.27 -24.15 15.68
CA GLY A 86 10.39 -25.13 14.59
C GLY A 86 9.08 -25.27 13.80
N ILE A 87 7.94 -25.29 14.49
CA ILE A 87 6.61 -25.41 13.90
C ILE A 87 6.32 -24.18 13.04
N TYR A 88 6.45 -22.97 13.59
CA TYR A 88 6.17 -21.73 12.85
C TYR A 88 7.10 -21.53 11.64
N SER A 89 8.38 -21.91 11.79
CA SER A 89 9.34 -21.89 10.67
C SER A 89 8.93 -22.86 9.56
N ASN A 90 8.47 -24.06 9.92
CA ASN A 90 8.00 -25.05 8.95
C ASN A 90 6.69 -24.64 8.27
N GLU A 91 5.71 -24.10 9.01
CA GLU A 91 4.48 -23.53 8.45
C GLU A 91 4.78 -22.46 7.41
N TYR A 92 5.66 -21.51 7.74
CA TYR A 92 6.10 -20.47 6.80
C TYR A 92 6.80 -21.05 5.57
N LYS A 93 7.70 -22.04 5.74
CA LYS A 93 8.38 -22.71 4.62
C LYS A 93 7.37 -23.39 3.69
N GLN A 94 6.36 -24.08 4.24
CA GLN A 94 5.32 -24.73 3.45
C GLN A 94 4.47 -23.71 2.68
N ALA A 95 4.01 -22.64 3.34
CA ALA A 95 3.26 -21.58 2.67
C ALA A 95 4.08 -20.88 1.57
N LYS A 96 5.37 -20.64 1.81
CA LYS A 96 6.29 -20.10 0.79
C LYS A 96 6.44 -21.04 -0.40
N ARG A 97 6.54 -22.36 -0.16
CA ARG A 97 6.59 -23.38 -1.22
C ARG A 97 5.30 -23.39 -2.04
N ALA A 98 4.14 -23.36 -1.39
CA ALA A 98 2.83 -23.31 -2.05
C ALA A 98 2.69 -22.06 -2.93
N MET A 99 2.99 -20.87 -2.39
CA MET A 99 2.97 -19.62 -3.15
C MET A 99 3.91 -19.67 -4.36
N ASN A 100 5.14 -20.16 -4.19
CA ASN A 100 6.09 -20.28 -5.31
C ASN A 100 5.63 -21.31 -6.36
N LYS A 101 4.98 -22.40 -5.94
CA LYS A 101 4.41 -23.39 -6.85
C LYS A 101 3.29 -22.77 -7.69
N ALA A 102 2.37 -22.03 -7.07
CA ALA A 102 1.29 -21.33 -7.77
C ALA A 102 1.83 -20.29 -8.76
N ILE A 103 2.84 -19.50 -8.37
CA ILE A 103 3.51 -18.55 -9.28
C ILE A 103 4.13 -19.26 -10.49
N LYS A 104 4.84 -20.37 -10.27
CA LYS A 104 5.45 -21.14 -11.36
C LYS A 104 4.39 -21.74 -12.29
N ALA A 105 3.31 -22.29 -11.72
CA ALA A 105 2.21 -22.86 -12.48
C ALA A 105 1.50 -21.81 -13.34
N SER A 106 1.14 -20.66 -12.75
CA SER A 106 0.50 -19.56 -13.48
C SER A 106 1.38 -19.03 -14.61
N LYS A 107 2.67 -18.80 -14.35
CA LYS A 107 3.62 -18.39 -15.40
C LYS A 107 3.73 -19.42 -16.52
N ALA A 108 3.75 -20.71 -16.20
CA ALA A 108 3.85 -21.78 -17.19
C ALA A 108 2.57 -21.91 -18.03
N ALA A 109 1.39 -21.82 -17.41
CA ALA A 109 0.11 -21.82 -18.11
C ALA A 109 0.02 -20.65 -19.08
N LEU A 110 0.34 -19.45 -18.59
CA LEU A 110 0.29 -18.25 -19.39
C LEU A 110 1.35 -18.23 -20.51
N TRP A 111 2.53 -18.81 -20.26
CA TRP A 111 3.52 -18.99 -21.32
C TRP A 111 3.00 -19.90 -22.45
N LYS A 112 2.31 -21.00 -22.10
CA LYS A 112 1.68 -21.88 -23.11
C LYS A 112 0.60 -21.15 -23.90
N GLU A 113 -0.24 -20.36 -23.24
CA GLU A 113 -1.24 -19.54 -23.92
C GLU A 113 -0.60 -18.54 -24.89
N ILE A 114 0.47 -17.86 -24.47
CA ILE A 114 1.21 -16.92 -25.32
C ILE A 114 1.81 -17.63 -26.54
N CYS A 115 2.39 -18.82 -26.36
CA CYS A 115 2.93 -19.60 -27.49
C CYS A 115 1.84 -20.04 -28.46
N ASN A 116 0.68 -20.47 -27.95
CA ASN A 116 -0.46 -20.85 -28.78
C ASN A 116 -1.03 -19.64 -29.54
N ASP A 117 -1.15 -18.49 -28.87
CA ASP A 117 -1.59 -17.24 -29.48
C ASP A 117 -0.61 -16.78 -30.57
N LEU A 118 0.70 -16.90 -30.34
CA LEU A 118 1.75 -16.55 -31.32
C LEU A 118 1.65 -17.35 -32.63
N ASN A 119 1.27 -18.63 -32.55
CA ASN A 119 1.05 -19.45 -33.74
C ASN A 119 -0.13 -18.96 -34.60
N ASN A 120 -1.08 -18.24 -34.00
CA ASN A 120 -2.27 -17.73 -34.67
C ASN A 120 -2.18 -16.23 -35.03
N ASP A 121 -1.55 -15.43 -34.17
CA ASP A 121 -1.38 -13.97 -34.32
C ASP A 121 -0.02 -13.52 -33.76
N LEU A 122 0.89 -13.14 -34.66
CA LEU A 122 2.24 -12.66 -34.35
C LEU A 122 2.25 -11.30 -33.62
N TRP A 123 1.20 -10.48 -33.76
CA TRP A 123 1.10 -9.14 -33.17
C TRP A 123 0.20 -9.07 -31.92
N GLY A 124 -0.26 -10.23 -31.44
CA GLY A 124 -1.19 -10.35 -30.32
C GLY A 124 -0.56 -10.13 -28.94
N LYS A 125 -0.92 -10.99 -27.97
CA LYS A 125 -0.55 -10.81 -26.56
C LYS A 125 0.96 -10.82 -26.31
N ALA A 126 1.72 -11.65 -27.04
CA ALA A 126 3.18 -11.71 -26.95
C ALA A 126 3.83 -10.34 -27.21
N TYR A 127 3.45 -9.70 -28.31
CA TYR A 127 3.96 -8.39 -28.69
C TYR A 127 3.57 -7.31 -27.67
N GLN A 128 2.33 -7.34 -27.17
CA GLN A 128 1.85 -6.41 -26.14
C GLN A 128 2.59 -6.57 -24.80
N ILE A 129 2.97 -7.79 -24.42
CA ILE A 129 3.76 -8.07 -23.22
C ILE A 129 5.15 -7.46 -23.36
N VAL A 130 5.85 -7.75 -24.46
CA VAL A 130 7.22 -7.24 -24.72
C VAL A 130 7.23 -5.71 -24.78
N THR A 131 6.22 -5.11 -25.42
CA THR A 131 6.09 -3.65 -25.53
C THR A 131 5.47 -2.99 -24.28
N LYS A 132 5.13 -3.76 -23.23
CA LYS A 132 4.48 -3.28 -21.99
C LYS A 132 3.14 -2.57 -22.23
N ARG A 133 2.47 -2.88 -23.34
CA ARG A 133 1.20 -2.28 -23.77
C ARG A 133 -0.03 -2.97 -23.21
N LEU A 134 0.11 -4.06 -22.45
CA LEU A 134 -1.01 -4.70 -21.75
C LEU A 134 -1.82 -3.64 -20.96
N GLY A 135 -3.10 -3.52 -21.31
CA GLY A 135 -4.04 -2.56 -20.70
C GLY A 135 -4.34 -2.89 -19.24
N LYS A 136 -5.10 -2.01 -18.58
CA LYS A 136 -5.75 -2.39 -17.31
C LYS A 136 -6.75 -3.49 -17.67
N ALA A 137 -6.65 -4.67 -17.04
CA ALA A 137 -7.77 -5.60 -17.08
C ALA A 137 -8.98 -4.84 -16.50
N ALA A 138 -10.10 -4.85 -17.23
CA ALA A 138 -11.34 -4.31 -16.68
C ALA A 138 -11.63 -5.05 -15.36
N PRO A 139 -12.09 -4.35 -14.30
CA PRO A 139 -12.54 -5.05 -13.10
C PRO A 139 -13.62 -6.04 -13.52
N GLU A 140 -13.39 -7.32 -13.23
CA GLU A 140 -14.38 -8.37 -13.41
C GLU A 140 -15.60 -7.95 -12.56
N ALA A 141 -16.74 -7.76 -13.22
CA ALA A 141 -17.96 -7.31 -12.58
C ALA A 141 -18.40 -8.34 -11.50
N PRO A 142 -19.00 -7.88 -10.39
CA PRO A 142 -19.48 -8.76 -9.32
C PRO A 142 -20.52 -9.78 -9.82
#